data_AF-A0A3S9NDX6-F1
#
_entry.id   AF-A0A3S9NDX6-F1
#
_cell.length_a   1.000
_cell.length_b   1.000
_cell.length_c   1.000
_cell.angle_alpha   90.00
_cell.angle_beta   90.00
_cell.angle_gamma   90.00
#
_symmetry.space_group_name_H-M   'P 1'
#
loop_
_entity.id
_entity.type
_entity.pdbx_description
1 polymer ?
#
loop_
_entity_poly.entity_id
_entity_poly.type
_entity_poly.pdbx_seq_one_letter_code
_entity_poly.pdbx_strand_id
1 'polypeptide(L)'
;MKYPIYITQHGQPRYRGALPDFPEVGVEGDSYGELQAAAEQRVMARYDRSARLVPPPTTDMSVLQASEVDAGDGIWRFIDLDLSRMTSSSVRIELCLPKRIVHDIDRTANALHTTRDAFVSLACENAAVRSAQHGPLRCEPIAKSLSEAA
;
A
#
# COMPACT_ATOMS: atom_id res chain seq x y z
N MET A 1 -4.08 -6.84 -15.63
CA MET A 1 -2.60 -6.65 -15.60
C MET A 1 -1.98 -7.94 -15.11
N LYS A 2 -0.80 -8.34 -15.58
CA LYS A 2 -0.19 -9.62 -15.20
C LYS A 2 0.70 -9.48 -13.97
N TYR A 3 0.29 -10.09 -12.86
CA TYR A 3 1.04 -10.10 -11.60
C TYR A 3 1.70 -11.46 -11.38
N PRO A 4 2.93 -11.48 -10.82
CA PRO A 4 3.58 -12.70 -10.41
C PRO A 4 2.85 -13.35 -9.24
N ILE A 5 2.79 -14.68 -9.26
CA ILE A 5 2.29 -15.52 -8.17
C ILE A 5 3.23 -16.72 -8.01
N TYR A 6 3.65 -16.96 -6.78
CA TYR A 6 4.37 -18.16 -6.41
C TYR A 6 3.39 -19.21 -5.94
N ILE A 7 3.40 -20.38 -6.58
CA ILE A 7 2.42 -21.44 -6.34
C ILE A 7 3.12 -22.64 -5.71
N THR A 8 2.69 -23.04 -4.52
CA THR A 8 3.10 -24.28 -3.84
C THR A 8 1.93 -25.26 -3.78
N GLN A 9 2.22 -26.57 -3.78
CA GLN A 9 1.20 -27.61 -3.66
C GLN A 9 1.15 -28.14 -2.23
N HIS A 10 -0.04 -28.09 -1.62
CA HIS A 10 -0.32 -28.61 -0.28
C HIS A 10 -1.42 -29.68 -0.35
N GLY A 11 -1.08 -30.89 -0.80
CA GLY A 11 -2.02 -32.02 -0.88
C GLY A 11 -2.71 -32.16 -2.25
N GLN A 12 -3.89 -32.83 -2.27
CA GLN A 12 -4.52 -33.32 -3.51
C GLN A 12 -5.99 -32.88 -3.65
N PRO A 13 -6.32 -32.03 -4.66
CA PRO A 13 -5.49 -30.96 -5.19
C PRO A 13 -5.77 -29.69 -4.39
N ARG A 14 -4.77 -29.17 -3.65
CA ARG A 14 -4.88 -27.86 -3.02
C ARG A 14 -3.60 -27.09 -3.25
N TYR A 15 -3.72 -26.02 -4.01
CA TYR A 15 -2.65 -25.09 -4.30
C TYR A 15 -2.73 -23.90 -3.36
N ARG A 16 -1.57 -23.34 -3.05
CA ARG A 16 -1.43 -22.09 -2.33
C ARG A 16 -0.66 -21.13 -3.20
N GLY A 17 -1.12 -19.89 -3.25
CA GLY A 17 -0.52 -18.82 -4.02
C GLY A 17 -0.12 -17.66 -3.12
N ALA A 18 1.11 -17.19 -3.29
CA ALA A 18 1.63 -15.99 -2.67
C ALA A 18 1.96 -14.94 -3.74
N LEU A 19 1.48 -13.70 -3.55
CA LEU A 19 1.74 -12.60 -4.46
C LEU A 19 2.79 -11.68 -3.85
N PRO A 20 4.02 -11.58 -4.41
CA PRO A 20 5.08 -10.76 -3.84
C PRO A 20 4.75 -9.26 -3.87
N ASP A 21 3.97 -8.81 -4.86
CA ASP A 21 3.50 -7.42 -4.95
C ASP A 21 2.37 -7.13 -3.94
N PHE A 22 1.74 -8.16 -3.40
CA PHE A 22 0.66 -8.07 -2.43
C PHE A 22 0.96 -9.01 -1.25
N PRO A 23 1.98 -8.75 -0.42
CA PRO A 23 2.48 -9.71 0.57
C PRO A 23 1.43 -10.08 1.64
N GLU A 24 0.42 -9.23 1.84
CA GLU A 24 -0.71 -9.51 2.74
C GLU A 24 -1.83 -10.36 2.11
N VAL A 25 -1.73 -10.68 0.82
CA VAL A 25 -2.72 -11.44 0.06
C VAL A 25 -2.17 -12.84 -0.23
N GLY A 26 -2.57 -13.80 0.60
CA GLY A 26 -2.42 -15.23 0.32
C GLY A 26 -3.70 -15.82 -0.26
N VAL A 27 -3.58 -16.73 -1.23
CA VAL A 27 -4.72 -17.40 -1.87
C VAL A 27 -4.55 -18.90 -1.86
N GLU A 28 -5.67 -19.62 -1.91
CA GLU A 28 -5.71 -21.08 -1.97
C GLU A 28 -6.82 -21.49 -2.94
N GLY A 29 -6.65 -22.63 -3.60
CA GLY A 29 -7.63 -23.14 -4.56
C GLY A 29 -7.24 -24.50 -5.11
N ASP A 30 -8.20 -25.20 -5.70
CA ASP A 30 -8.02 -26.56 -6.21
C ASP A 30 -7.59 -26.56 -7.70
N SER A 31 -7.55 -25.37 -8.31
CA SER A 31 -7.08 -25.12 -9.67
C SER A 31 -6.37 -23.76 -9.79
N TYR A 32 -5.59 -23.55 -10.85
CA TYR A 32 -4.96 -22.24 -11.10
C TYR A 32 -5.99 -21.14 -11.41
N GLY A 33 -7.13 -21.50 -12.01
CA GLY A 33 -8.23 -20.57 -12.22
C GLY A 33 -8.82 -20.07 -10.91
N GLU A 34 -8.96 -20.96 -9.92
CA GLU A 34 -9.42 -20.59 -8.58
C GLU A 34 -8.41 -19.70 -7.84
N LEU A 35 -7.10 -19.97 -7.96
CA LEU A 35 -6.07 -19.08 -7.40
C LEU A 35 -6.17 -17.67 -7.98
N GLN A 36 -6.36 -17.55 -9.30
CA GLN A 36 -6.53 -16.25 -9.95
C GLN A 36 -7.79 -15.54 -9.46
N ALA A 37 -8.95 -16.21 -9.45
CA ALA A 37 -10.19 -15.63 -8.98
C ALA A 37 -10.10 -15.20 -7.50
N ALA A 38 -9.48 -16.01 -6.65
CA ALA A 38 -9.23 -15.68 -5.26
C ALA A 38 -8.29 -14.48 -5.10
N ALA A 39 -7.25 -14.39 -5.95
CA ALA A 39 -6.31 -13.26 -5.93
C ALA A 39 -7.01 -11.95 -6.31
N GLU A 40 -7.79 -11.95 -7.40
CA GLU A 40 -8.59 -10.79 -7.81
C GLU A 40 -9.53 -10.34 -6.69
N GLN A 41 -10.29 -11.27 -6.11
CA GLN A 41 -11.24 -10.95 -5.04
C GLN A 41 -10.54 -10.36 -3.81
N ARG A 42 -9.42 -10.95 -3.37
CA ARG A 42 -8.71 -10.48 -2.16
C ARG A 42 -7.98 -9.17 -2.39
N VAL A 43 -7.36 -8.97 -3.56
CA VAL A 43 -6.74 -7.69 -3.93
C VAL A 43 -7.81 -6.60 -4.00
N MET A 44 -8.92 -6.84 -4.70
CA MET A 44 -10.04 -5.91 -4.78
C MET A 44 -10.58 -5.55 -3.39
N ALA A 45 -10.86 -6.53 -2.53
CA ALA A 45 -11.37 -6.31 -1.19
C ALA A 45 -10.43 -5.48 -0.29
N ARG A 46 -9.11 -5.56 -0.53
CA ARG A 46 -8.10 -4.88 0.28
C ARG A 46 -7.80 -3.47 -0.23
N TYR A 47 -7.83 -3.26 -1.54
CA TYR A 47 -7.36 -2.01 -2.15
C TYR A 47 -8.48 -1.14 -2.75
N ASP A 48 -9.64 -1.71 -3.12
CA ASP A 48 -10.76 -0.91 -3.63
C ASP A 48 -11.20 0.10 -2.57
N ARG A 49 -11.40 1.35 -3.00
CA ARG A 49 -11.76 2.50 -2.13
C ARG A 49 -10.81 2.71 -0.95
N SER A 50 -9.59 2.18 -1.03
CA SER A 50 -8.56 2.40 -0.03
C SER A 50 -7.64 3.55 -0.44
N ALA A 51 -7.01 4.18 0.55
CA ALA A 51 -5.91 5.13 0.33
C ALA A 51 -4.60 4.44 -0.13
N ARG A 52 -4.58 3.10 -0.27
CA ARG A 52 -3.40 2.36 -0.68
C ARG A 52 -3.29 2.36 -2.20
N LEU A 53 -2.11 2.71 -2.70
CA LEU A 53 -1.79 2.58 -4.11
C LEU A 53 -1.64 1.11 -4.49
N VAL A 54 -2.18 0.73 -5.64
CA VAL A 54 -1.91 -0.57 -6.25
C VAL A 54 -0.46 -0.55 -6.76
N PRO A 55 0.42 -1.45 -6.28
CA PRO A 55 1.79 -1.51 -6.77
C PRO A 55 1.81 -1.98 -8.24
N PRO A 56 2.76 -1.49 -9.05
CA PRO A 56 2.97 -2.04 -10.38
C PRO A 56 3.43 -3.50 -10.27
N PRO A 57 3.11 -4.36 -11.26
CA PRO A 57 3.55 -5.75 -11.23
C PRO A 57 5.07 -5.87 -11.33
N THR A 58 5.66 -6.68 -10.46
CA THR A 58 7.07 -7.07 -10.58
C THR A 58 7.24 -8.04 -11.74
N THR A 59 7.98 -7.63 -12.78
CA THR A 59 8.21 -8.44 -13.99
C THR A 59 9.61 -9.04 -14.08
N ASP A 60 10.55 -8.59 -13.24
CA ASP A 60 11.93 -9.07 -13.24
C ASP A 60 12.03 -10.41 -12.50
N MET A 61 12.33 -11.47 -13.22
CA MET A 61 12.46 -12.82 -12.64
C MET A 61 13.62 -12.95 -11.67
N SER A 62 14.72 -12.21 -11.85
CA SER A 62 15.85 -12.26 -10.91
C SER A 62 15.48 -11.63 -9.57
N VAL A 63 14.64 -10.59 -9.58
CA VAL A 63 14.08 -10.00 -8.35
C VAL A 63 13.13 -10.99 -7.67
N LEU A 64 12.27 -11.67 -8.44
CA LEU A 64 11.32 -12.65 -7.89
C LEU A 64 12.02 -13.85 -7.25
N GLN A 65 13.06 -14.39 -7.90
CA GLN A 65 13.84 -15.52 -7.39
C GLN A 65 14.68 -15.18 -6.16
N ALA A 66 15.03 -13.90 -5.97
CA ALA A 66 15.74 -13.42 -4.79
C ALA A 66 14.78 -13.05 -3.63
N SER A 67 13.46 -13.11 -3.85
CA SER A 67 12.45 -12.75 -2.85
C SER A 67 12.29 -13.84 -1.79
N GLU A 68 11.94 -13.43 -0.56
CA GLU A 68 11.59 -14.35 0.53
C GLU A 68 10.35 -15.22 0.23
N VAL A 69 9.57 -14.85 -0.79
CA VAL A 69 8.42 -15.63 -1.25
C VAL A 69 8.85 -16.90 -1.99
N ASP A 70 10.02 -16.91 -2.63
CA ASP A 70 10.53 -18.10 -3.32
C ASP A 70 11.16 -19.07 -2.32
N ALA A 71 10.39 -20.07 -1.90
CA ALA A 71 10.84 -21.11 -0.98
C ALA A 71 11.59 -22.27 -1.68
N GLY A 72 11.75 -22.21 -3.01
CA GLY A 72 12.35 -23.26 -3.84
C GLY A 72 11.51 -24.54 -4.06
N ASP A 73 10.31 -24.64 -3.48
CA ASP A 73 9.42 -25.82 -3.57
C ASP A 73 8.16 -25.60 -4.43
N GLY A 74 8.03 -24.40 -5.01
CA GLY A 74 6.92 -23.98 -5.84
C GLY A 74 7.33 -23.57 -7.26
N ILE A 75 6.35 -23.02 -7.97
CA ILE A 75 6.54 -22.49 -9.33
C ILE A 75 6.08 -21.04 -9.43
N TRP A 76 6.80 -20.25 -10.21
CA TRP A 76 6.37 -18.92 -10.60
C TRP A 76 5.40 -18.98 -11.78
N ARG A 77 4.29 -18.26 -11.66
CA ARG A 77 3.40 -17.95 -12.78
C ARG A 77 3.05 -16.47 -12.79
N PHE A 78 2.50 -16.02 -13.91
CA PHE A 78 1.89 -14.71 -14.04
C PHE A 78 0.41 -14.89 -14.26
N ILE A 79 -0.41 -14.34 -13.36
CA ILE A 79 -1.87 -14.35 -13.45
C ILE A 79 -2.37 -12.99 -13.88
N ASP A 80 -3.45 -12.96 -14.67
CA ASP A 80 -4.10 -11.69 -14.98
C ASP A 80 -4.99 -11.30 -13.81
N LEU A 81 -4.80 -10.09 -13.31
CA LEU A 81 -5.70 -9.46 -12.36
C LEU A 81 -6.43 -8.33 -13.07
N ASP A 82 -7.75 -8.48 -13.26
CA ASP A 82 -8.60 -7.40 -13.74
C ASP A 82 -8.90 -6.40 -12.63
N LEU A 83 -8.03 -5.40 -12.51
CA LEU A 83 -8.17 -4.30 -11.56
C LEU A 83 -8.92 -3.10 -12.17
N SER A 84 -9.49 -3.23 -13.38
CA SER A 84 -10.17 -2.11 -14.07
C SER A 84 -11.38 -1.55 -13.30
N ARG A 85 -11.98 -2.39 -12.45
CA ARG A 85 -13.12 -2.02 -11.59
C ARG A 85 -12.72 -1.37 -10.28
N MET A 86 -11.43 -1.31 -9.96
CA MET A 86 -10.95 -0.66 -8.74
C MET A 86 -11.16 0.84 -8.83
N THR A 87 -11.86 1.37 -7.83
CA THR A 87 -12.02 2.80 -7.64
C THR A 87 -10.95 3.26 -6.64
N SER A 88 -9.84 3.80 -7.16
CA SER A 88 -8.84 4.43 -6.29
C SER A 88 -9.45 5.69 -5.69
N SER A 89 -9.61 5.73 -4.36
CA SER A 89 -9.88 6.98 -3.64
C SER A 89 -8.60 7.77 -3.33
N SER A 90 -7.45 7.30 -3.83
CA SER A 90 -6.15 7.92 -3.60
C SER A 90 -5.84 8.95 -4.68
N VAL A 91 -5.48 10.16 -4.26
CA VAL A 91 -5.04 11.25 -5.14
C VAL A 91 -3.55 11.45 -4.96
N ARG A 92 -2.78 11.47 -6.05
CA ARG A 92 -1.36 11.83 -6.01
C ARG A 92 -1.23 13.33 -5.84
N ILE A 93 -0.53 13.75 -4.79
CA ILE A 93 -0.25 15.14 -4.50
C ILE A 93 1.26 15.40 -4.52
N GLU A 94 1.66 16.55 -5.05
CA GLU A 94 3.02 17.06 -4.92
C GLU A 94 3.11 18.00 -3.72
N LEU A 95 4.15 17.86 -2.91
CA LEU A 95 4.31 18.60 -1.66
C LEU A 95 5.75 19.12 -1.52
N CYS A 96 5.88 20.36 -1.06
CA CYS A 96 7.16 20.89 -0.60
C CYS A 96 7.22 20.81 0.93
N LEU A 97 8.14 19.99 1.46
CA LEU A 97 8.33 19.79 2.89
C LEU A 97 9.76 20.19 3.30
N PRO A 98 9.97 20.66 4.55
CA PRO A 98 11.33 20.88 5.05
C PRO A 98 12.16 19.60 5.01
N LYS A 99 13.44 19.68 4.62
CA LYS A 99 14.33 18.51 4.48
C LYS A 99 14.35 17.59 5.71
N ARG A 100 14.31 18.18 6.92
CA ARG A 100 14.24 17.43 8.18
C ARG A 100 12.99 16.54 8.28
N ILE A 101 11.84 17.04 7.82
CA ILE A 101 10.56 16.33 7.87
C ILE A 101 10.56 15.16 6.89
N VAL A 102 11.09 15.36 5.68
CA VAL A 102 11.25 14.27 4.71
C VAL A 102 12.16 13.17 5.27
N HIS A 103 13.28 13.56 5.88
CA HIS A 103 14.18 12.62 6.53
C HIS A 103 13.49 11.82 7.65
N ASP A 104 12.69 12.47 8.49
CA ASP A 104 11.98 11.79 9.57
C ASP A 104 10.88 10.85 9.03
N ILE A 105 10.15 11.25 7.98
CA ILE A 105 9.20 10.38 7.27
C ILE A 105 9.91 9.11 6.79
N ASP A 106 11.07 9.23 6.15
CA ASP A 106 11.83 8.10 5.63
C ASP A 106 12.29 7.17 6.74
N ARG A 107 12.89 7.73 7.79
CA ARG A 107 13.39 6.97 8.93
C ARG A 107 12.25 6.19 9.60
N THR A 108 11.11 6.84 9.84
CA THR A 108 9.99 6.21 10.54
C THR A 108 9.27 5.20 9.67
N ALA A 109 9.05 5.49 8.39
CA ALA A 109 8.47 4.52 7.46
C ALA A 109 9.31 3.24 7.38
N ASN A 110 10.64 3.38 7.27
CA ASN A 110 11.57 2.25 7.29
C ASN A 110 11.53 1.47 8.61
N ALA A 111 11.54 2.16 9.75
CA ALA A 111 11.48 1.52 11.07
C ALA A 111 10.16 0.77 11.31
N LEU A 112 9.08 1.20 10.68
CA LEU A 112 7.76 0.56 10.73
C LEU A 112 7.53 -0.45 9.58
N HIS A 113 8.54 -0.71 8.74
CA HIS A 113 8.44 -1.55 7.55
C HIS A 113 7.23 -1.18 6.67
N THR A 114 7.01 0.13 6.47
CA THR A 114 5.91 0.67 5.68
C THR A 114 6.40 1.71 4.67
N THR A 115 5.51 2.19 3.82
CA THR A 115 5.81 3.18 2.78
C THR A 115 5.56 4.62 3.28
N ARG A 116 6.17 5.61 2.62
CA ARG A 116 6.05 7.04 3.00
C ARG A 116 4.61 7.52 3.02
N ASP A 117 3.86 7.19 1.97
CA ASP A 117 2.44 7.52 1.80
C ASP A 117 1.56 6.84 2.86
N ALA A 118 1.82 5.57 3.18
CA ALA A 118 1.11 4.86 4.25
C ALA A 118 1.38 5.52 5.62
N PHE A 119 2.64 5.83 5.92
CA PHE A 119 3.02 6.52 7.15
C PHE A 119 2.39 7.92 7.25
N VAL A 120 2.48 8.73 6.20
CA VAL A 120 1.89 10.08 6.16
C VAL A 120 0.38 10.03 6.32
N SER A 121 -0.30 9.06 5.69
CA SER A 121 -1.75 8.87 5.84
C SER A 121 -2.12 8.59 7.30
N LEU A 122 -1.42 7.63 7.94
CA LEU A 122 -1.64 7.28 9.34
C LEU A 122 -1.38 8.47 10.28
N ALA A 123 -0.34 9.26 10.03
CA ALA A 123 -0.03 10.44 10.82
C ALA A 123 -1.15 11.50 10.72
N CYS A 124 -1.67 11.74 9.52
CA CYS A 124 -2.78 12.67 9.28
C CYS A 124 -4.09 12.23 9.94
N GLU A 125 -4.45 10.94 9.84
CA GLU A 125 -5.63 10.38 10.49
C GLU A 125 -5.56 10.54 12.02
N ASN A 126 -4.41 10.20 12.61
CA ASN A 126 -4.19 10.37 14.04
C ASN A 126 -4.26 11.85 14.48
N ALA A 127 -3.71 12.76 13.68
CA ALA A 127 -3.80 14.20 13.95
C ALA A 127 -5.24 14.71 13.89
N ALA A 128 -6.03 14.26 12.90
CA ALA A 128 -7.43 14.62 12.74
C ALA A 128 -8.32 14.09 13.88
N VAL A 129 -8.07 12.87 14.36
CA VAL A 129 -8.78 12.32 15.53
C VAL A 129 -8.47 13.13 16.79
N ARG A 130 -7.20 13.51 17.00
CA ARG A 130 -6.78 14.33 18.15
C ARG A 130 -7.35 15.74 18.11
N SER A 131 -7.45 16.34 16.93
CA SER A 131 -8.08 17.66 16.76
C SER A 131 -9.61 17.62 16.87
N ALA A 132 -10.26 16.50 16.55
CA ALA A 132 -11.68 16.32 16.81
C ALA A 132 -11.98 16.18 18.32
N GLN A 133 -11.04 15.64 19.10
CA GLN A 133 -11.17 15.50 20.57
C GLN A 133 -10.88 16.82 21.32
N HIS A 134 -10.05 17.69 20.76
CA HIS A 134 -9.79 19.03 21.28
C HIS A 134 -10.55 20.04 20.43
N GLY A 135 -11.77 20.40 20.85
CA GLY A 135 -12.65 21.36 20.16
C GLY A 135 -11.92 22.62 19.66
N PRO A 136 -12.46 23.30 18.63
CA PRO A 136 -11.69 24.14 17.72
C PRO A 136 -10.88 25.19 18.49
N LEU A 137 -9.57 25.03 18.50
CA LEU A 137 -8.64 26.09 18.88
C LEU A 137 -8.80 27.20 17.85
N ARG A 138 -9.60 28.22 18.20
CA ARG A 138 -9.66 29.49 17.47
C ARG A 138 -8.26 30.09 17.49
N CYS A 139 -7.52 29.91 16.41
CA CYS A 139 -6.39 30.78 16.10
C CYS A 139 -6.97 32.11 15.62
N GLU A 140 -7.07 33.09 16.51
CA GLU A 140 -7.31 34.47 16.09
C GLU A 140 -6.11 34.96 15.25
N PRO A 141 -6.36 35.63 14.11
CA PRO A 141 -5.28 36.21 13.34
C PRO A 141 -4.66 37.37 14.12
N ILE A 142 -3.35 37.30 14.36
CA ILE A 142 -2.57 38.40 14.91
C ILE A 142 -2.57 39.54 13.87
N ALA A 143 -3.44 40.52 14.06
CA ALA A 143 -3.41 41.76 13.30
C ALA A 143 -2.08 42.48 13.60
N LYS A 144 -1.22 42.59 12.59
CA LYS A 144 -0.05 43.49 12.65
C LYS A 144 -0.55 44.93 12.74
N SER A 145 -0.42 45.54 13.90
CA SER A 145 -0.57 46.99 14.04
C SER A 145 0.63 47.66 13.38
N LEU A 146 0.44 48.17 12.16
CA LEU A 146 1.33 49.16 11.56
C LEU A 146 1.04 50.50 12.26
N SER A 147 1.90 50.88 13.21
CA SER A 147 1.97 52.28 13.63
C SER A 147 2.84 53.01 12.62
N GLU A 148 2.20 53.85 11.80
CA GLU A 148 2.85 55.01 11.19
C GLU A 148 3.38 55.91 12.31
N ALA A 149 4.59 56.43 12.14
CA ALA A 149 5.07 57.60 12.84
C ALA A 149 5.85 58.44 11.82
N ALA A 150 5.35 59.66 11.67
CA ALA A 150 5.88 60.74 10.86
C ALA A 150 7.20 61.29 11.40
#